data_AF-A0A529R5Z8-F1
#
_entry.id   AF-A0A529R5Z8-F1
#
_cell.length_a   1.000
_cell.length_b   1.000
_cell.length_c   1.000
_cell.angle_alpha   90.00
_cell.angle_beta   90.00
_cell.angle_gamma   90.00
#
_symmetry.space_group_name_H-M   'P 1'
#
loop_
_entity.id
_entity.type
_entity.pdbx_description
1 polymer ?
#
loop_
_entity_poly.entity_id
_entity_poly.type
_entity_poly.pdbx_seq_one_letter_code
_entity_poly.pdbx_strand_id
1 'polypeptide(L)'
;MVVGSTGSVRVELYRKGLPALSNEKEYGIVEPPEPKEQDRRSNLPDFEVIAVSGPEDADWEYICDDPSDTDPSRHASNFMMNDGKLYIYYSEAFPRFATEVRRFEQHNDALAASFRARYEMWLAVHSLLMYQETESVDVPGLTEEVSEEVGRQERTRLGVIAAMIASQEVKSGLSDTDEEDTVAA
;
A
#
# COMPACT_ATOMS: atom_id res chain seq x y z
N MET A 1 7.48 3.87 -34.65
CA MET A 1 8.52 4.84 -34.25
C MET A 1 9.80 4.06 -34.06
N VAL A 2 10.91 4.45 -34.70
CA VAL A 2 12.14 3.65 -34.77
C VAL A 2 13.06 4.04 -33.61
N VAL A 3 13.61 3.06 -32.88
CA VAL A 3 14.63 3.29 -31.85
C VAL A 3 15.80 4.05 -32.46
N GLY A 4 16.28 5.09 -31.77
CA GLY A 4 17.27 6.04 -32.27
C GLY A 4 16.68 7.26 -33.00
N SER A 5 15.37 7.30 -33.22
CA SER A 5 14.71 8.50 -33.75
C SER A 5 14.62 9.57 -32.67
N THR A 6 14.93 10.81 -33.05
CA THR A 6 14.69 12.00 -32.23
C THR A 6 13.48 12.76 -32.76
N GLY A 7 12.82 13.50 -31.87
CA GLY A 7 11.72 14.39 -32.20
C GLY A 7 11.56 15.47 -31.16
N SER A 8 10.58 16.35 -31.32
CA SER A 8 10.23 17.35 -30.33
C SER A 8 8.74 17.33 -30.03
N VAL A 9 8.40 17.65 -28.79
CA VAL A 9 7.03 17.90 -28.34
C VAL A 9 6.91 19.39 -28.10
N ARG A 10 6.03 20.04 -28.88
CA ARG A 10 5.69 21.45 -28.71
C ARG A 10 4.30 21.58 -28.10
N VAL A 11 4.20 22.33 -27.01
CA VAL A 11 2.95 22.67 -26.34
C VAL A 11 2.65 24.13 -26.61
N GLU A 12 1.43 24.44 -27.03
CA GLU A 12 0.97 25.81 -27.28
C GLU A 12 -0.28 26.11 -26.47
N LEU A 13 -0.29 27.26 -25.79
CA LEU A 13 -1.42 27.76 -25.00
C LEU A 13 -1.97 29.03 -25.64
N TYR A 14 -3.26 29.00 -25.96
CA TYR A 14 -3.96 30.09 -26.62
C TYR A 14 -4.93 30.80 -25.66
N ARG A 15 -4.89 32.14 -25.65
CA ARG A 15 -5.89 32.99 -25.00
C ARG A 15 -6.41 34.02 -25.98
N LYS A 16 -7.74 34.15 -26.09
CA LYS A 16 -8.39 35.05 -27.05
C LYS A 16 -7.89 36.48 -26.90
N GLY A 17 -7.39 37.06 -27.99
CA GLY A 17 -6.86 38.43 -28.03
C GLY A 17 -5.40 38.60 -27.61
N LEU A 18 -4.69 37.51 -27.28
CA LEU A 18 -3.26 37.52 -26.94
C LEU A 18 -2.47 36.54 -27.83
N PRO A 19 -1.15 36.79 -28.05
CA PRO A 19 -0.28 35.83 -28.70
C PRO A 19 -0.22 34.50 -27.96
N ALA A 20 -0.04 33.40 -28.71
CA ALA A 20 0.10 32.07 -28.13
C ALA A 20 1.42 31.95 -27.38
N LEU A 21 1.40 31.31 -26.21
CA LEU A 21 2.60 30.91 -25.50
C LEU A 21 2.97 29.51 -25.98
N SER A 22 4.22 29.28 -26.38
CA SER A 22 4.68 27.95 -26.77
C SER A 22 5.94 27.53 -26.03
N ASN A 23 6.02 26.25 -25.68
CA ASN A 23 7.21 25.61 -25.13
C ASN A 23 7.51 24.33 -25.93
N GLU A 24 8.78 24.02 -26.17
CA GLU A 24 9.19 22.87 -26.96
C GLU A 24 10.27 22.09 -26.22
N LYS A 25 10.15 20.76 -26.22
CA LYS A 25 11.10 19.85 -25.59
C LYS A 25 11.45 18.70 -26.53
N GLU A 26 12.74 18.48 -26.74
CA GLU A 26 13.25 17.37 -27.54
C GLU A 26 13.15 16.03 -26.79
N TYR A 27 12.95 14.94 -27.53
CA TYR A 27 12.98 13.57 -27.03
C TYR A 27 13.73 12.65 -28.00
N GLY A 28 14.29 11.57 -27.47
CA GLY A 28 14.88 10.48 -28.23
C GLY A 28 14.24 9.15 -27.83
N ILE A 29 13.95 8.30 -28.81
CA ILE A 29 13.44 6.94 -28.55
C ILE A 29 14.64 6.05 -28.30
N VAL A 30 14.79 5.58 -27.07
CA VAL A 30 15.83 4.61 -26.69
C VAL A 30 15.28 3.19 -26.75
N GLU A 31 16.17 2.23 -26.91
CA GLU A 31 15.79 0.82 -26.79
C GLU A 31 15.28 0.58 -25.37
N PRO A 32 14.16 -0.14 -25.20
CA PRO A 32 13.76 -0.61 -23.89
C PRO A 32 14.95 -1.38 -23.27
N PRO A 33 15.32 -1.11 -22.01
CA PRO A 33 16.36 -1.90 -21.38
C PRO A 33 15.98 -3.37 -21.47
N GLU A 34 16.96 -4.24 -21.75
CA GLU A 34 16.72 -5.68 -21.78
C GLU A 34 16.01 -6.07 -20.48
N PRO A 35 14.87 -6.79 -20.55
CA PRO A 35 14.25 -7.31 -19.36
C PRO A 35 15.29 -8.18 -18.69
N LYS A 36 15.76 -7.78 -17.50
CA LYS A 36 16.68 -8.58 -16.70
C LYS A 36 16.13 -10.00 -16.69
N GLU A 37 16.90 -10.98 -17.17
CA GLU A 37 16.52 -12.39 -17.14
C GLU A 37 16.09 -12.70 -15.69
N GLN A 38 14.79 -12.85 -15.51
CA GLN A 38 14.24 -13.14 -14.20
C GLN A 38 14.49 -14.62 -13.93
N ASP A 39 15.64 -14.94 -13.35
CA ASP A 39 15.71 -15.97 -12.31
C ASP A 39 15.00 -15.47 -11.04
N ARG A 40 13.81 -14.85 -11.18
CA ARG A 40 12.93 -14.53 -10.06
C ARG A 40 12.17 -15.80 -9.70
N ARG A 41 12.86 -16.74 -9.06
CA ARG A 41 12.24 -17.25 -7.83
C ARG A 41 12.06 -16.01 -6.97
N SER A 42 10.83 -15.62 -6.66
CA SER A 42 10.66 -14.52 -5.72
C SER A 42 11.42 -14.93 -4.46
N ASN A 43 12.49 -14.24 -4.11
CA ASN A 43 13.15 -14.38 -2.80
C ASN A 43 12.24 -13.87 -1.67
N LEU A 44 10.94 -13.75 -1.92
CA LEU A 44 9.96 -13.34 -0.94
C LEU A 44 9.64 -14.57 -0.09
N PRO A 45 9.67 -14.45 1.24
CA PRO A 45 9.29 -15.54 2.11
C PRO A 45 7.82 -15.89 1.93
N ASP A 46 7.45 -17.13 2.24
CA ASP A 46 6.06 -17.46 2.51
C ASP A 46 5.56 -16.57 3.65
N PHE A 47 4.30 -16.17 3.62
CA PHE A 47 3.76 -15.27 4.63
C PHE A 47 2.36 -15.66 5.10
N GLU A 48 1.95 -15.12 6.24
CA GLU A 48 0.62 -15.23 6.81
C GLU A 48 0.20 -13.90 7.40
N VAL A 49 -1.05 -13.51 7.16
CA VAL A 49 -1.62 -12.29 7.73
C VAL A 49 -2.53 -12.69 8.87
N ILE A 50 -2.30 -12.13 10.06
CA ILE A 50 -3.03 -12.43 11.28
C ILE A 50 -3.70 -11.15 11.78
N ALA A 51 -5.03 -11.23 11.91
CA ALA A 51 -5.85 -10.19 12.49
C ALA A 51 -5.79 -10.24 14.01
N VAL A 52 -5.56 -9.10 14.65
CA VAL A 52 -5.49 -8.96 16.10
C VAL A 52 -6.58 -8.01 16.55
N SER A 53 -7.45 -8.47 17.45
CA SER A 53 -8.69 -7.75 17.81
C SER A 53 -8.41 -6.40 18.49
N GLY A 54 -7.29 -6.27 19.19
CA GLY A 54 -6.85 -5.06 19.89
C GLY A 54 -5.93 -5.38 21.08
N PRO A 55 -5.75 -4.43 22.02
CA PRO A 55 -4.81 -4.56 23.14
C PRO A 55 -5.05 -5.73 24.11
N GLU A 56 -6.27 -6.28 24.13
CA GLU A 56 -6.63 -7.42 25.00
C GLU A 56 -6.38 -8.78 24.31
N ASP A 57 -6.02 -8.76 23.03
CA ASP A 57 -5.70 -9.96 22.26
C ASP A 57 -4.30 -10.48 22.63
N ALA A 58 -4.13 -11.80 22.69
CA ALA A 58 -2.85 -12.42 23.05
C ALA A 58 -1.75 -12.06 22.04
N ASP A 59 -2.11 -11.87 20.78
CA ASP A 59 -1.17 -11.55 19.72
C ASP A 59 -0.84 -10.04 19.64
N TRP A 60 -1.35 -9.21 20.56
CA TRP A 60 -1.05 -7.77 20.62
C TRP A 60 0.45 -7.49 20.78
N GLU A 61 1.15 -8.36 21.51
CA GLU A 61 2.59 -8.27 21.73
C GLU A 61 3.41 -8.29 20.43
N TYR A 62 2.85 -8.88 19.36
CA TYR A 62 3.52 -8.92 18.05
C TYR A 62 3.31 -7.64 17.25
N ILE A 63 2.36 -6.78 17.63
CA ILE A 63 2.11 -5.48 16.98
C ILE A 63 2.80 -4.34 17.74
N CYS A 64 2.67 -4.31 19.07
CA CYS A 64 3.21 -3.22 19.87
C CYS A 64 4.70 -3.43 20.18
N ASP A 65 5.52 -2.39 19.98
CA ASP A 65 6.94 -2.43 20.38
C ASP A 65 7.11 -2.39 21.92
N ASP A 66 6.11 -1.85 22.64
CA ASP A 66 6.05 -1.78 24.11
C ASP A 66 4.73 -2.39 24.62
N PRO A 67 4.76 -3.48 25.42
CA PRO A 67 3.56 -4.12 25.97
C PRO A 67 2.69 -3.20 26.85
N SER A 68 3.24 -2.09 27.36
CA SER A 68 2.49 -1.11 28.13
C SER A 68 1.74 -0.09 27.24
N ASP A 69 2.07 -0.04 25.94
CA ASP A 69 1.38 0.81 24.98
C ASP A 69 0.12 0.12 24.44
N THR A 70 -1.00 0.48 25.06
CA THR A 70 -2.32 -0.05 24.71
C THR A 70 -3.09 0.89 23.79
N ASP A 71 -2.46 1.91 23.18
CA ASP A 71 -3.14 2.83 22.25
C ASP A 71 -3.15 2.26 20.83
N PRO A 72 -4.29 1.74 20.33
CA PRO A 72 -4.35 1.15 19.00
C PRO A 72 -4.16 2.15 17.86
N SER A 73 -4.23 3.46 18.12
CA SER A 73 -4.00 4.48 17.09
C SER A 73 -2.54 4.58 16.63
N ARG A 74 -1.61 4.06 17.45
CA ARG A 74 -0.16 4.07 17.20
C ARG A 74 0.34 2.79 16.54
N HIS A 75 -0.51 1.78 16.45
CA HIS A 75 -0.14 0.39 16.18
C HIS A 75 -1.07 -0.18 15.11
N ALA A 76 -0.75 0.10 13.84
CA ALA A 76 -1.54 -0.40 12.71
C ALA A 76 -1.20 -1.85 12.33
N SER A 77 0.09 -2.15 12.23
CA SER A 77 0.60 -3.48 11.88
C SER A 77 2.06 -3.63 12.27
N ASN A 78 2.52 -4.88 12.33
CA ASN A 78 3.92 -5.25 12.40
C ASN A 78 4.15 -6.60 11.71
N PHE A 79 5.41 -6.97 11.50
CA PHE A 79 5.75 -8.26 10.90
C PHE A 79 6.96 -8.88 11.60
N MET A 80 6.97 -10.22 11.64
CA MET A 80 8.03 -11.00 12.27
C MET A 80 8.31 -12.26 11.45
N MET A 81 9.60 -12.54 11.23
CA MET A 81 10.03 -13.81 10.65
C MET A 81 10.04 -14.88 11.75
N ASN A 82 9.31 -15.98 11.55
CA ASN A 82 9.34 -17.13 12.44
C ASN A 82 9.29 -18.43 11.62
N ASP A 83 10.18 -19.39 11.92
CA ASP A 83 10.30 -20.68 11.22
C ASP A 83 10.33 -20.60 9.68
N GLY A 84 10.94 -19.54 9.12
CA GLY A 84 11.04 -19.33 7.67
C GLY A 84 9.77 -18.79 7.01
N LYS A 85 8.78 -18.38 7.80
CA LYS A 85 7.54 -17.73 7.35
C LYS A 85 7.45 -16.33 7.94
N LEU A 86 7.04 -15.36 7.13
CA LEU A 86 6.79 -13.99 7.56
C LEU A 86 5.36 -13.88 8.10
N TYR A 87 5.22 -13.65 9.40
CA TYR A 87 3.93 -13.38 10.03
C TYR A 87 3.69 -11.88 10.05
N ILE A 88 2.54 -11.45 9.53
CA ILE A 88 2.14 -10.05 9.43
C ILE A 88 0.92 -9.86 10.32
N TYR A 89 1.10 -9.20 11.45
CA TYR A 89 0.05 -8.94 12.42
C TYR A 89 -0.54 -7.55 12.16
N TYR A 90 -1.86 -7.43 12.17
CA TYR A 90 -2.52 -6.14 12.02
C TYR A 90 -3.63 -5.93 13.03
N SER A 91 -3.81 -4.68 13.44
CA SER A 91 -4.76 -4.30 14.48
C SER A 91 -6.13 -4.01 13.86
N GLU A 92 -7.13 -4.81 14.22
CA GLU A 92 -8.53 -4.51 13.89
C GLU A 92 -9.06 -3.30 14.68
N ALA A 93 -8.42 -2.95 15.81
CA ALA A 93 -8.70 -1.76 16.58
C ALA A 93 -8.10 -0.48 15.97
N PHE A 94 -7.24 -0.59 14.94
CA PHE A 94 -6.64 0.59 14.30
C PHE A 94 -7.74 1.49 13.71
N PRO A 95 -7.81 2.79 14.09
CA PRO A 95 -8.99 3.62 13.83
C PRO A 95 -9.43 3.70 12.36
N ARG A 96 -8.49 3.72 11.41
CA ARG A 96 -8.82 3.79 9.98
C ARG A 96 -9.44 2.50 9.47
N PHE A 97 -8.93 1.35 9.89
CA PHE A 97 -9.49 0.06 9.54
C PHE A 97 -10.87 -0.11 10.18
N ALA A 98 -10.96 0.07 11.50
CA ALA A 98 -12.21 -0.10 12.25
C ALA A 98 -13.35 0.79 11.71
N THR A 99 -13.04 2.02 11.31
CA THR A 99 -14.02 2.95 10.76
C THR A 99 -14.55 2.48 9.41
N GLU A 100 -13.69 2.03 8.50
CA GLU A 100 -14.11 1.58 7.16
C GLU A 100 -14.83 0.23 7.22
N VAL A 101 -14.40 -0.71 8.07
CA VAL A 101 -15.13 -1.96 8.34
C VAL A 101 -16.55 -1.67 8.78
N ARG A 102 -16.73 -0.85 9.83
CA ARG A 102 -18.06 -0.47 10.34
C ARG A 102 -18.91 0.20 9.28
N ARG A 103 -18.30 1.02 8.43
CA ARG A 103 -18.99 1.69 7.32
C ARG A 103 -19.52 0.68 6.30
N PHE A 104 -18.72 -0.31 5.93
CA PHE A 104 -19.16 -1.33 4.98
C PHE A 104 -20.17 -2.30 5.61
N GLU A 105 -20.02 -2.67 6.89
CA GLU A 105 -21.00 -3.50 7.62
C GLU A 105 -22.38 -2.85 7.70
N GLN A 106 -22.46 -1.52 7.83
CA GLN A 106 -23.73 -0.78 7.77
C GLN A 106 -24.45 -0.92 6.41
N HIS A 107 -23.70 -1.18 5.34
CA HIS A 107 -24.27 -1.37 4.01
C HIS A 107 -24.54 -2.85 3.71
N ASN A 108 -23.52 -3.70 3.86
CA ASN A 108 -23.55 -5.12 3.57
C ASN A 108 -22.30 -5.82 4.13
N ASP A 109 -22.49 -6.88 4.91
CA ASP A 109 -21.40 -7.70 5.46
C ASP A 109 -20.44 -8.23 4.38
N ALA A 110 -20.94 -8.52 3.18
CA ALA A 110 -20.11 -8.96 2.07
C ALA A 110 -19.10 -7.88 1.62
N LEU A 111 -19.47 -6.60 1.70
CA LEU A 111 -18.56 -5.49 1.39
C LEU A 111 -17.50 -5.32 2.47
N ALA A 112 -17.86 -5.54 3.74
CA ALA A 112 -16.91 -5.53 4.84
C ALA A 112 -15.89 -6.66 4.71
N ALA A 113 -16.34 -7.87 4.35
CA ALA A 113 -15.44 -8.98 4.04
C ALA A 113 -14.54 -8.67 2.83
N SER A 114 -15.11 -8.05 1.78
CA SER A 114 -14.36 -7.59 0.60
C SER A 114 -13.29 -6.55 0.94
N PHE A 115 -13.60 -5.64 1.85
CA PHE A 115 -12.65 -4.64 2.36
C PHE A 115 -11.53 -5.30 3.15
N ARG A 116 -11.85 -6.19 4.10
CA ARG A 116 -10.86 -6.91 4.91
C ARG A 116 -9.85 -7.65 4.03
N ALA A 117 -10.33 -8.44 3.07
CA ALA A 117 -9.46 -9.21 2.17
C ALA A 117 -8.50 -8.31 1.34
N ARG A 118 -8.97 -7.16 0.85
CA ARG A 118 -8.12 -6.20 0.12
C ARG A 118 -7.15 -5.48 1.04
N TYR A 119 -7.59 -5.12 2.24
CA TYR A 119 -6.74 -4.51 3.25
C TYR A 119 -5.56 -5.42 3.64
N GLU A 120 -5.85 -6.70 3.92
CA GLU A 120 -4.85 -7.73 4.21
C GLU A 120 -3.84 -7.89 3.06
N MET A 121 -4.31 -7.88 1.81
CA MET A 121 -3.45 -7.96 0.63
C MET A 121 -2.49 -6.76 0.55
N TRP A 122 -2.99 -5.54 0.74
CA TRP A 122 -2.16 -4.34 0.71
C TRP A 122 -1.17 -4.30 1.87
N LEU A 123 -1.58 -4.73 3.06
CA LEU A 123 -0.65 -4.88 4.18
C LEU A 123 0.45 -5.88 3.86
N ALA A 124 0.11 -7.06 3.31
CA ALA A 124 1.11 -8.05 2.94
C ALA A 124 2.13 -7.52 1.93
N VAL A 125 1.68 -6.82 0.89
CA VAL A 125 2.57 -6.16 -0.08
C VAL A 125 3.52 -5.19 0.62
N HIS A 126 2.99 -4.31 1.47
CA HIS A 126 3.79 -3.32 2.18
C HIS A 126 4.79 -3.96 3.15
N SER A 127 4.38 -4.95 3.93
CA SER A 127 5.24 -5.67 4.87
C SER A 127 6.36 -6.42 4.15
N LEU A 128 6.08 -7.05 3.01
CA LEU A 128 7.09 -7.73 2.20
C LEU A 128 8.11 -6.74 1.63
N LEU A 129 7.68 -5.57 1.17
CA LEU A 129 8.60 -4.52 0.69
C LEU A 129 9.46 -3.98 1.83
N MET A 130 8.88 -3.70 3.00
CA MET A 130 9.62 -3.28 4.19
C MET A 130 10.63 -4.34 4.64
N TYR A 131 10.26 -5.62 4.58
CA TYR A 131 11.17 -6.73 4.90
C TYR A 131 12.38 -6.74 3.96
N GLN A 132 12.16 -6.58 2.65
CA GLN A 132 13.27 -6.49 1.69
C GLN A 132 14.16 -5.27 1.91
N GLU A 133 13.58 -4.13 2.26
CA GLU A 133 14.34 -2.91 2.57
C GLU A 133 15.20 -3.10 3.83
N THR A 134 14.63 -3.67 4.89
CA THR A 134 15.36 -3.96 6.14
C THR A 134 16.49 -4.97 5.96
N GLU A 135 16.35 -5.96 5.08
CA GLU A 135 17.48 -6.85 4.72
C GLU A 135 18.58 -6.15 3.91
N SER A 136 18.27 -5.05 3.23
CA SER A 136 19.17 -4.41 2.27
C SER A 136 19.93 -3.19 2.80
N VAL A 137 19.50 -2.60 3.92
CA VAL A 137 20.03 -1.31 4.38
C VAL A 137 20.58 -1.41 5.80
N ASP A 138 21.90 -1.31 5.91
CA ASP A 138 22.61 -1.05 7.17
C ASP A 138 22.85 0.48 7.24
N VAL A 139 21.89 1.26 7.76
CA VAL A 139 21.98 2.74 7.80
C VAL A 139 22.96 3.16 8.92
N PRO A 140 24.15 3.69 8.61
CA PRO A 140 25.09 4.09 9.65
C PRO A 140 24.65 5.42 10.27
N GLY A 141 24.49 5.45 11.60
CA GLY A 141 24.38 6.69 12.38
C GLY A 141 23.00 7.03 12.97
N LEU A 142 22.00 6.15 12.85
CA LEU A 142 20.77 6.25 13.63
C LEU A 142 20.88 5.47 14.93
N THR A 143 20.32 5.99 16.02
CA THR A 143 20.11 5.21 17.25
C THR A 143 18.96 4.22 17.04
N GLU A 144 19.02 3.09 17.73
CA GLU A 144 18.01 2.02 17.66
C GLU A 144 16.60 2.56 17.92
N GLU A 145 16.43 3.34 18.99
CA GLU A 145 15.17 4.02 19.36
C GLU A 145 14.58 4.88 18.24
N VAL A 146 15.42 5.59 17.48
CA VAL A 146 14.95 6.44 16.37
C VAL A 146 14.56 5.58 15.18
N SER A 147 15.31 4.51 14.92
CA SER A 147 15.00 3.55 13.84
C SER A 147 13.66 2.86 14.10
N GLU A 148 13.41 2.42 15.33
CA GLU A 148 12.15 1.80 15.76
C GLU A 148 10.97 2.76 15.63
N GLU A 149 11.13 4.00 16.11
CA GLU A 149 10.10 5.04 15.99
C GLU A 149 9.74 5.33 14.53
N VAL A 150 10.75 5.48 13.66
CA VAL A 150 10.54 5.68 12.22
C VAL A 150 9.85 4.48 11.59
N GLY A 151 10.26 3.26 11.95
CA GLY A 151 9.64 2.03 11.49
C GLY A 151 8.15 1.98 11.87
N ARG A 152 7.82 2.28 13.13
CA ARG A 152 6.43 2.32 13.60
C ARG A 152 5.58 3.38 12.89
N GLN A 153 6.13 4.59 12.71
CA GLN A 153 5.45 5.65 11.98
C GLN A 153 5.19 5.24 10.52
N GLU A 154 6.16 4.60 9.88
CA GLU A 154 6.01 4.10 8.51
C GLU A 154 4.95 3.00 8.42
N ARG A 155 4.96 2.02 9.34
CA ARG A 155 3.90 0.99 9.42
C ARG A 155 2.52 1.60 9.64
N THR A 156 2.42 2.63 10.46
CA THR A 156 1.16 3.38 10.67
C THR A 156 0.71 4.07 9.39
N ARG A 157 1.64 4.74 8.70
CA ARG A 157 1.38 5.41 7.41
C ARG A 157 0.88 4.41 6.36
N LEU A 158 1.53 3.26 6.25
CA LEU A 158 1.15 2.19 5.32
C LEU A 158 -0.20 1.57 5.69
N GLY A 159 -0.51 1.42 6.98
CA GLY A 159 -1.83 1.01 7.44
C GLY A 159 -2.94 1.98 7.01
N VAL A 160 -2.69 3.29 7.02
CA VAL A 160 -3.63 4.30 6.48
C VAL A 160 -3.78 4.16 4.97
N ILE A 161 -2.68 4.00 4.23
CA ILE A 161 -2.69 3.87 2.77
C ILE A 161 -3.42 2.60 2.34
N ALA A 162 -3.14 1.47 2.99
CA ALA A 162 -3.82 0.20 2.73
C ALA A 162 -5.33 0.32 2.92
N ALA A 163 -5.78 0.96 4.02
CA ALA A 163 -7.20 1.21 4.25
C ALA A 163 -7.81 2.10 3.16
N MET A 164 -7.11 3.15 2.76
CA MET A 164 -7.58 4.06 1.72
C MET A 164 -7.73 3.35 0.36
N ILE A 165 -6.73 2.59 -0.07
CA ILE A 165 -6.75 1.88 -1.36
C ILE A 165 -7.80 0.76 -1.34
N ALA A 166 -7.83 -0.06 -0.28
CA ALA A 166 -8.83 -1.12 -0.14
C ALA A 166 -10.26 -0.56 -0.19
N SER A 167 -10.52 0.55 0.51
CA SER A 167 -11.83 1.22 0.45
C SER A 167 -12.16 1.76 -0.95
N GLN A 168 -11.17 2.28 -1.69
CA GLN A 168 -11.37 2.74 -3.05
C GLN A 168 -11.69 1.56 -3.99
N GLU A 169 -10.97 0.46 -3.89
CA GLU A 169 -11.18 -0.73 -4.71
C GLU A 169 -12.54 -1.38 -4.48
N VAL A 170 -13.01 -1.44 -3.22
CA VAL A 170 -14.38 -1.90 -2.93
C VAL A 170 -15.41 -0.98 -3.57
N LYS A 171 -15.21 0.34 -3.50
CA LYS A 171 -16.15 1.33 -4.08
C LYS A 171 -16.14 1.31 -5.61
N SER A 172 -14.98 1.14 -6.25
CA SER A 172 -14.89 1.02 -7.71
C SER A 172 -15.49 -0.28 -8.22
N GLY A 173 -15.40 -1.37 -7.45
CA GLY A 173 -16.12 -2.61 -7.77
C GLY A 173 -17.64 -2.43 -7.76
N LEU A 174 -18.18 -1.50 -6.96
CA LEU A 174 -19.60 -1.16 -6.98
C LEU A 174 -19.99 -0.38 -8.23
N SER A 175 -19.17 0.60 -8.67
CA SER A 175 -19.50 1.43 -9.84
C SER A 175 -19.58 0.63 -11.14
N ASP A 176 -18.75 -0.41 -11.31
CA ASP A 176 -18.82 -1.27 -12.49
C ASP A 176 -20.07 -2.18 -12.50
N THR A 177 -20.66 -2.45 -11.32
CA THR A 177 -21.85 -3.32 -11.22
C THR A 177 -23.15 -2.52 -11.39
N ASP A 178 -23.20 -1.29 -10.89
CA ASP A 178 -24.38 -0.41 -11.02
C ASP A 178 -24.60 0.09 -12.47
N GLU A 179 -23.54 0.15 -13.29
CA GLU A 179 -23.67 0.49 -14.72
C GLU A 179 -24.23 -0.66 -15.57
N GLU A 180 -24.08 -1.93 -15.17
CA GLU A 180 -24.67 -3.05 -15.92
C GLU A 180 -26.19 -3.19 -15.70
N ASP A 181 -26.71 -2.83 -14.52
CA ASP A 181 -28.14 -2.93 -14.19
C ASP A 181 -28.99 -1.79 -14.78
N THR A 182 -28.38 -0.68 -15.21
CA THR A 182 -29.11 0.46 -15.82
C THR A 182 -29.31 0.35 -17.32
N VAL A 183 -28.67 -0.62 -18.00
CA VAL A 183 -28.82 -0.85 -19.45
C VAL A 183 -29.86 -1.93 -19.77
N ALA A 184 -30.42 -2.60 -18.75
CA ALA A 184 -31.35 -3.72 -18.90
C ALA A 184 -32.82 -3.39 -18.52
N ALA A 185 -33.25 -2.13 -18.60
CA ALA A 185 -34.64 -1.70 -18.35
C ALA A 185 -35.33 -1.10 -19.58
#